data_AF-A0A2S2PV60-F1
#
_entry.id   AF-A0A2S2PV60-F1
#
_cell.length_a   1.000
_cell.length_b   1.000
_cell.length_c   1.000
_cell.angle_alpha   90.00
_cell.angle_beta   90.00
_cell.angle_gamma   90.00
#
_symmetry.space_group_name_H-M   'P 1'
#
loop_
_entity.id
_entity.type
_entity.pdbx_description
1 polymer ?
#
loop_
_entity_poly.entity_id
_entity_poly.type
_entity_poly.pdbx_seq_one_letter_code
_entity_poly.pdbx_strand_id
1 'polypeptide(L)'
;KKIIIILLILKFVFQVFQIPSSPIQCKKTKKQKMDDSVSSFMKKCSEALENDNKPDEYEAMGINFAAKLKKMKPEQQIYAELLFQKVCAKGLLGQLHECYDIVDVSKSQLANNNYTAVSASEYYSCQ
;
A
#
# COMPACT_ATOMS: atom_id res chain seq x y z
N LYS A 1 11.85 -10.91 -26.15
CA LYS A 1 10.55 -10.34 -25.69
C LYS A 1 10.31 -10.57 -24.19
N LYS A 2 10.40 -11.80 -23.66
CA LYS A 2 10.19 -12.10 -22.22
C LYS A 2 11.16 -11.38 -21.25
N ILE A 3 12.44 -11.24 -21.64
CA ILE A 3 13.47 -10.55 -20.83
C ILE A 3 13.16 -9.05 -20.66
N ILE A 4 12.59 -8.41 -21.67
CA ILE A 4 12.26 -6.98 -21.63
C ILE A 4 11.13 -6.71 -20.63
N ILE A 5 10.14 -7.62 -20.54
CA ILE A 5 9.04 -7.51 -19.60
C ILE A 5 9.54 -7.69 -18.17
N ILE A 6 10.45 -8.64 -17.92
CA ILE A 6 11.07 -8.84 -16.61
C ILE A 6 11.89 -7.60 -16.19
N LEU A 7 12.64 -7.00 -17.11
CA LEU A 7 13.40 -5.77 -16.86
C LEU A 7 12.49 -4.56 -16.58
N LEU A 8 11.32 -4.48 -17.22
CA LEU A 8 10.33 -3.43 -16.95
C LEU A 8 9.65 -3.62 -15.58
N ILE A 9 9.33 -4.85 -15.21
CA ILE A 9 8.77 -5.16 -13.88
C ILE A 9 9.81 -4.87 -12.79
N LEU A 10 11.08 -5.27 -12.98
CA LEU A 10 12.16 -4.96 -12.05
C LEU A 10 12.41 -3.46 -11.92
N LYS A 11 12.37 -2.70 -13.03
CA LYS A 11 12.45 -1.23 -12.99
C LYS A 11 11.27 -0.59 -12.27
N PHE A 12 10.06 -1.11 -12.48
CA PHE A 12 8.86 -0.60 -11.82
C PHE A 12 8.90 -0.84 -10.31
N VAL A 13 9.28 -2.05 -9.88
CA VAL A 13 9.48 -2.39 -8.46
C VAL A 13 10.59 -1.54 -7.84
N PHE A 14 11.70 -1.32 -8.54
CA PHE A 14 12.80 -0.50 -8.04
C PHE A 14 12.44 0.99 -7.89
N GLN A 15 11.56 1.50 -8.76
CA GLN A 15 11.11 2.91 -8.71
C GLN A 15 10.06 3.16 -7.63
N VAL A 16 9.23 2.15 -7.31
CA VAL A 16 8.31 2.19 -6.16
C VAL A 16 9.07 2.04 -4.82
N PHE A 17 10.23 1.38 -4.81
CA PHE A 17 11.06 1.19 -3.62
C PHE A 17 11.97 2.38 -3.27
N GLN A 18 11.99 3.45 -4.07
CA GLN A 18 12.58 4.72 -3.63
C GLN A 18 11.68 5.37 -2.58
N ILE A 19 11.83 4.91 -1.33
CA ILE A 19 11.72 5.81 -0.19
C ILE A 19 12.65 7.00 -0.53
N PRO A 20 12.18 8.26 -0.56
CA PRO A 20 13.09 9.39 -0.66
C PRO A 20 13.86 9.48 0.66
N SER A 21 14.91 8.67 0.80
CA SER A 21 16.00 8.93 1.74
C SER A 21 16.78 10.10 1.17
N SER A 22 16.22 11.29 1.40
CA SER A 22 16.95 12.55 1.24
C SER A 22 18.31 12.38 1.92
N PRO A 23 19.44 12.70 1.26
CA PRO A 23 20.73 12.64 1.93
C PRO A 23 20.68 13.60 3.12
N ILE A 24 20.88 13.07 4.32
CA ILE A 24 21.12 13.86 5.52
C ILE A 24 22.47 14.55 5.30
N GLN A 25 22.44 15.71 4.64
CA GLN A 25 23.57 16.61 4.63
C GLN A 25 23.66 17.22 6.03
N CYS A 26 24.61 16.73 6.81
CA CYS A 26 25.03 17.36 8.06
C CYS A 26 25.69 18.71 7.71
N LYS A 27 24.89 19.78 7.66
CA LYS A 27 25.38 21.13 7.41
C LYS A 27 26.09 21.63 8.67
N LYS A 28 27.35 22.04 8.50
CA LYS A 28 28.21 22.62 9.52
C LYS A 28 27.46 23.71 10.31
N THR A 29 27.53 23.64 11.63
CA THR A 29 26.97 24.58 12.59
C THR A 29 27.54 25.98 12.37
N LYS A 30 26.76 26.87 11.77
CA LYS A 30 27.01 28.32 11.82
C LYS A 30 26.24 28.86 13.02
N LYS A 31 26.97 29.47 13.96
CA LYS A 31 26.46 30.07 15.20
C LYS A 31 25.28 31.01 14.89
N GLN A 32 24.06 30.57 15.23
CA GLN A 32 22.83 31.28 14.92
C GLN A 32 22.36 32.08 16.15
N LYS A 33 22.02 33.36 15.94
CA LYS A 33 21.53 34.26 16.99
C LYS A 33 20.18 33.77 17.50
N MET A 34 19.94 33.92 18.79
CA MET A 34 18.82 33.33 19.54
C MET A 34 17.41 33.76 19.05
N ASP A 35 17.30 34.88 18.32
CA ASP A 35 16.05 35.40 17.73
C ASP A 35 15.54 34.63 16.51
N ASP A 36 16.38 33.80 15.86
CA ASP A 36 15.99 33.09 14.64
C ASP A 36 15.08 31.89 14.89
N SER A 37 14.98 31.37 16.11
CA SER A 37 14.26 30.11 16.35
C SER A 37 12.74 30.28 16.27
N VAL A 38 12.21 31.38 16.84
CA VAL A 38 10.78 31.68 16.84
C VAL A 38 10.34 32.16 15.46
N SER A 39 11.12 33.01 14.79
CA SER A 39 10.79 33.46 13.44
C SER A 39 10.85 32.30 12.42
N SER A 40 11.83 31.40 12.54
CA SER A 40 11.93 30.17 11.75
C SER A 40 10.78 29.20 12.04
N PHE A 41 10.37 29.08 13.29
CA PHE A 41 9.22 28.27 13.68
C PHE A 41 7.91 28.82 13.09
N MET A 42 7.63 30.12 13.30
CA MET A 42 6.43 30.76 12.77
C MET A 42 6.40 30.70 11.25
N LYS A 43 7.55 30.90 10.59
CA LYS A 43 7.67 30.75 9.13
C LYS A 43 7.33 29.33 8.67
N LYS A 44 7.82 28.29 9.35
CA LYS A 44 7.47 26.90 9.03
C LYS A 44 6.00 26.59 9.27
N CYS A 45 5.40 27.15 10.31
CA CYS A 45 3.97 27.02 10.55
C CYS A 45 3.15 27.69 9.44
N SER A 46 3.53 28.90 9.02
CA SER A 46 2.91 29.58 7.89
C SER A 46 3.08 28.78 6.58
N GLU A 47 4.27 28.28 6.28
CA GLU A 47 4.52 27.45 5.09
C GLU A 47 3.73 26.12 5.09
N ALA A 48 3.49 25.54 6.28
CA ALA A 48 2.67 24.35 6.42
C ALA A 48 1.17 24.64 6.26
N LEU A 49 0.72 25.84 6.65
CA LEU A 49 -0.66 26.29 6.50
C LEU A 49 -0.96 26.81 5.08
N GLU A 50 0.03 27.39 4.39
CA GLU A 50 -0.08 27.86 3.00
C GLU A 50 0.03 26.73 1.97
N ASN A 51 0.48 25.53 2.38
CA ASN A 51 0.38 24.34 1.56
C ASN A 51 -1.07 23.84 1.52
N ASP A 52 -1.87 24.41 0.63
CA ASP A 52 -3.20 23.90 0.23
C ASP A 52 -3.17 22.53 -0.49
N ASN A 53 -2.03 21.84 -0.47
CA ASN A 53 -1.86 20.49 -0.95
C ASN A 53 -2.51 19.50 0.03
N LYS A 54 -3.84 19.58 0.15
CA LYS A 54 -4.61 18.49 0.76
C LYS A 54 -4.36 17.24 -0.07
N PRO A 55 -4.02 16.11 0.56
CA PRO A 55 -3.84 14.88 -0.17
C PRO A 55 -5.14 14.51 -0.86
N ASP A 56 -5.04 14.10 -2.12
CA ASP A 56 -6.18 13.55 -2.83
C ASP A 56 -6.62 12.22 -2.20
N GLU A 57 -7.75 11.69 -2.64
CA GLU A 57 -8.31 10.45 -2.08
C GLU A 57 -7.37 9.25 -2.22
N TYR A 58 -6.56 9.21 -3.28
CA TYR A 58 -5.61 8.15 -3.55
C TYR A 58 -4.37 8.28 -2.66
N GLU A 59 -3.88 9.49 -2.46
CA GLU A 59 -2.80 9.80 -1.53
C GLU A 59 -3.21 9.47 -0.09
N ALA A 60 -4.42 9.86 0.31
CA ALA A 60 -4.97 9.52 1.62
C ALA A 60 -5.08 8.00 1.82
N MET A 61 -5.51 7.27 0.79
CA MET A 61 -5.57 5.81 0.81
C MET A 61 -4.17 5.19 0.93
N GLY A 62 -3.19 5.72 0.19
CA GLY A 62 -1.79 5.29 0.26
C GLY A 62 -1.19 5.50 1.65
N ILE A 63 -1.43 6.66 2.26
CA ILE A 63 -1.00 6.97 3.63
C ILE A 63 -1.63 5.99 4.64
N ASN A 64 -2.93 5.73 4.54
CA ASN A 64 -3.63 4.78 5.40
C ASN A 64 -3.06 3.36 5.27
N PHE A 65 -2.84 2.91 4.05
CA PHE A 65 -2.28 1.60 3.75
C PHE A 65 -0.85 1.45 4.31
N ALA A 66 0.00 2.44 4.08
CA ALA A 66 1.36 2.47 4.62
C ALA A 66 1.36 2.46 6.16
N ALA A 67 0.45 3.19 6.81
CA ALA A 67 0.31 3.21 8.26
C ALA A 67 -0.10 1.85 8.83
N LYS A 68 -0.93 1.08 8.10
CA LYS A 68 -1.31 -0.29 8.48
C LYS A 68 -0.15 -1.27 8.30
N LEU A 69 0.57 -1.21 7.17
CA LEU A 69 1.73 -2.06 6.92
C LEU A 69 2.82 -1.90 8.01
N LYS A 70 3.09 -0.66 8.44
CA LYS A 70 4.08 -0.37 9.50
C LYS A 70 3.81 -1.09 10.83
N LYS A 71 2.55 -1.49 11.08
CA LYS A 71 2.15 -2.19 12.30
C LYS A 71 2.28 -3.73 12.19
N MET A 72 2.55 -4.25 10.99
CA MET A 72 2.69 -5.68 10.73
C MET A 72 4.14 -6.14 10.93
N LYS A 73 4.35 -7.44 11.18
CA LYS A 73 5.70 -8.03 11.16
C LYS A 73 6.30 -7.94 9.74
N PRO A 74 7.63 -7.82 9.59
CA PRO A 74 8.27 -7.70 8.28
C PRO A 74 7.86 -8.78 7.27
N GLU A 75 7.72 -10.03 7.73
CA GLU A 75 7.30 -11.14 6.87
C GLU A 75 5.85 -10.95 6.38
N GLN A 76 4.97 -10.47 7.25
CA GLN A 76 3.57 -10.18 6.91
C GLN A 76 3.43 -8.99 5.98
N GLN A 77 4.31 -8.00 6.07
CA GLN A 77 4.33 -6.86 5.15
C GLN A 77 4.56 -7.32 3.71
N ILE A 78 5.51 -8.24 3.50
CA ILE A 78 5.80 -8.82 2.18
C ILE A 78 4.56 -9.52 1.62
N TYR A 79 3.90 -10.35 2.43
CA TYR A 79 2.68 -11.04 1.99
C TYR A 79 1.54 -10.05 1.67
N ALA A 80 1.32 -9.05 2.53
CA ALA A 80 0.28 -8.04 2.31
C ALA A 80 0.54 -7.22 1.03
N GLU A 81 1.79 -6.86 0.77
CA GLU A 81 2.19 -6.16 -0.44
C GLU A 81 1.95 -7.01 -1.70
N LEU A 82 2.32 -8.29 -1.68
CA LEU A 82 2.09 -9.21 -2.80
C LEU A 82 0.60 -9.34 -3.15
N LEU A 83 -0.26 -9.46 -2.12
CA LEU A 83 -1.72 -9.53 -2.32
C LEU A 83 -2.27 -8.24 -2.92
N PHE A 84 -1.83 -7.08 -2.40
CA PHE A 84 -2.23 -5.79 -2.93
C PHE A 84 -1.83 -5.63 -4.40
N GLN A 85 -0.58 -5.95 -4.75
CA GLN A 85 -0.10 -5.90 -6.12
C GLN A 85 -0.88 -6.84 -7.05
N LYS A 86 -1.26 -8.03 -6.58
CA LYS A 86 -2.10 -8.98 -7.34
C LYS A 86 -3.45 -8.37 -7.70
N VAL A 87 -4.11 -7.72 -6.74
CA VAL A 87 -5.40 -7.04 -6.96
C VAL A 87 -5.25 -5.89 -7.95
N CYS A 88 -4.24 -5.03 -7.77
CA CYS A 88 -3.97 -3.92 -8.68
C CYS A 88 -3.68 -4.40 -10.11
N ALA A 89 -2.87 -5.45 -10.26
CA ALA A 89 -2.58 -6.03 -11.56
C ALA A 89 -3.84 -6.54 -12.26
N LYS A 90 -4.76 -7.18 -11.52
CA LYS A 90 -6.06 -7.63 -12.07
C LYS A 90 -6.94 -6.46 -12.49
N GLY A 91 -6.98 -5.39 -11.70
CA GLY A 91 -7.68 -4.16 -12.06
C GLY A 91 -7.15 -3.53 -13.35
N LEU A 92 -5.83 -3.38 -13.46
CA LEU A 92 -5.17 -2.82 -14.64
C LEU A 92 -5.38 -3.65 -15.92
N LEU A 93 -5.58 -4.96 -15.76
CA LEU A 93 -5.89 -5.86 -16.87
C LEU A 93 -7.39 -5.91 -17.22
N GLY A 94 -8.25 -5.19 -16.49
CA GLY A 94 -9.71 -5.25 -16.65
C GLY A 94 -10.31 -6.60 -16.22
N GLN A 95 -9.61 -7.34 -15.35
CA GLN A 95 -9.98 -8.67 -14.87
C GLN A 95 -10.52 -8.67 -13.43
N LEU A 96 -10.61 -7.50 -12.80
CA LEU A 96 -11.18 -7.34 -11.48
C LEU A 96 -12.70 -7.15 -11.61
N HIS A 97 -13.46 -8.11 -11.11
CA HIS A 97 -14.92 -8.11 -11.13
C HIS A 97 -15.47 -8.51 -9.76
N GLU A 98 -16.76 -8.35 -9.53
CA GLU A 98 -17.40 -8.61 -8.23
C GLU A 98 -17.14 -10.03 -7.69
N CYS A 99 -17.20 -11.04 -8.56
CA CYS A 99 -16.90 -12.43 -8.18
C CYS A 99 -15.40 -12.77 -8.12
N TYR A 100 -14.50 -11.79 -8.18
CA TYR A 100 -13.06 -12.04 -8.17
C TYR A 100 -12.62 -12.40 -6.74
N ASP A 101 -12.04 -13.59 -6.59
CA ASP A 101 -11.39 -14.00 -5.34
C ASP A 101 -9.86 -14.03 -5.53
N ILE A 102 -9.17 -13.63 -4.48
CA ILE A 102 -7.71 -13.65 -4.39
C ILE A 102 -7.23 -15.10 -4.18
N VAL A 103 -8.05 -15.96 -3.57
CA VAL A 103 -7.76 -17.37 -3.34
C VAL A 103 -7.91 -18.15 -4.64
N ASP A 104 -6.83 -18.76 -5.08
CA ASP A 104 -6.87 -19.69 -6.21
C ASP A 104 -7.42 -21.02 -5.71
N VAL A 105 -8.73 -21.22 -5.82
CA VAL A 105 -9.36 -22.51 -5.57
C VAL A 105 -8.96 -23.43 -6.72
N SER A 106 -7.73 -23.94 -6.64
CA SER A 106 -7.32 -25.05 -7.46
C SER A 106 -8.40 -26.14 -7.36
N LYS A 107 -8.96 -26.52 -8.52
CA LYS A 107 -10.06 -27.49 -8.64
C LYS A 107 -9.75 -28.88 -8.04
N SER A 108 -8.58 -29.07 -7.42
CA SER A 108 -8.17 -30.29 -6.70
C SER A 108 -8.92 -30.52 -5.39
N GLN A 109 -9.60 -29.52 -4.81
CA GLN A 109 -10.38 -29.71 -3.59
C GLN A 109 -11.82 -30.20 -3.81
N LEU A 110 -12.33 -30.17 -5.05
CA LEU A 110 -13.69 -30.68 -5.36
C LEU A 110 -13.74 -32.21 -5.55
N ALA A 111 -12.61 -32.92 -5.47
CA ALA A 111 -12.57 -34.37 -5.67
C ALA A 111 -12.69 -35.21 -4.38
N ASN A 112 -12.63 -34.62 -3.17
CA ASN A 112 -12.48 -35.39 -1.92
C ASN A 112 -13.58 -35.20 -0.85
N ASN A 113 -14.69 -34.53 -1.15
CA ASN A 113 -15.78 -34.37 -0.18
C ASN A 113 -17.02 -35.19 -0.57
N ASN A 114 -16.86 -36.51 -0.70
CA ASN A 114 -17.96 -37.47 -0.61
C ASN A 114 -18.15 -37.94 0.83
N TYR A 115 -18.32 -37.03 1.80
CA TYR A 115 -18.82 -37.40 3.12
C TYR A 115 -19.81 -36.35 3.63
N THR A 116 -21.08 -36.76 3.64
CA THR A 116 -22.23 -36.22 4.39
C THR A 116 -22.67 -34.78 4.10
N ALA A 117 -23.68 -34.67 3.24
CA ALA A 117 -24.66 -33.60 3.31
C ALA A 117 -25.31 -33.60 4.70
N VAL A 118 -25.03 -32.58 5.49
CA VAL A 118 -25.95 -32.13 6.55
C VAL A 118 -26.57 -30.84 6.01
N SER A 119 -27.87 -30.87 5.76
CA SER A 119 -28.62 -29.70 5.34
C SER A 119 -28.54 -28.62 6.41
N ALA A 120 -27.97 -27.47 6.06
CA ALA A 120 -28.21 -26.21 6.76
C ALA A 120 -29.11 -25.35 5.88
N SER A 121 -30.34 -25.83 5.64
CA SER A 121 -31.45 -24.91 5.39
C SER A 121 -31.75 -24.25 6.73
N GLU A 122 -31.96 -22.93 6.70
CA GLU A 122 -32.34 -22.07 7.83
C GLU A 122 -31.15 -21.50 8.63
N TYR A 123 -30.58 -20.40 8.16
CA TYR A 123 -30.49 -19.18 8.97
C TYR A 123 -30.05 -18.00 8.10
N TYR A 124 -30.99 -17.09 7.87
CA TYR A 124 -30.92 -15.63 7.67
C TYR A 124 -32.04 -15.21 6.72
N SER A 125 -33.25 -15.14 7.29
CA SER A 125 -34.29 -14.24 6.79
C SER A 125 -33.84 -12.82 7.11
N CYS A 126 -33.60 -11.99 6.10
CA CYS A 126 -33.58 -10.55 6.29
C CYS A 126 -34.98 -10.09 6.72
N GLN A 127 -35.08 -9.45 7.88
CA GLN A 127 -36.06 -8.41 8.18
C GLN A 127 -35.30 -7.17 8.63
#